data_AF-A0A933W7C7-F1
#
_entry.id   AF-A0A933W7C7-F1
#
_cell.length_a   1.000
_cell.length_b   1.000
_cell.length_c   1.000
_cell.angle_alpha   90.00
_cell.angle_beta   90.00
_cell.angle_gamma   90.00
#
_symmetry.space_group_name_H-M   'P 1'
#
loop_
_entity.id
_entity.type
_entity.pdbx_description
1 polymer ?
#
loop_
_entity_poly.entity_id
_entity_poly.type
_entity_poly.pdbx_seq_one_letter_code
_entity_poly.pdbx_strand_id
1 'polypeptide(L)'
;MDRQTGKLIARIAENLPSMEGPVMQEWIEDPMRLQGFLSGLQGSTPDPFFKTRKGLYVSEGFLRLVVTPTTPRRLQHFDLEIGMNDAEIEQRLGENHLFESEELKFHLERLISAQPNGEKGELLNDGFANIFYTSSCVVRVHWLRDRRRWFVNTWQRVGLEWLAGSRAFSPATAA
;
A
#
# COMPACT_ATOMS: atom_id res chain seq x y z
N MET A 1 23.18 13.38 19.48
CA MET A 1 22.88 12.45 18.39
C MET A 1 21.56 11.78 18.72
N ASP A 2 20.53 11.91 17.88
CA ASP A 2 19.22 11.34 18.20
C ASP A 2 19.21 9.81 17.99
N ARG A 3 18.21 9.15 18.59
CA ARG A 3 18.10 7.69 18.62
C ARG A 3 17.86 7.08 17.23
N GLN A 4 17.30 7.83 16.28
CA GLN A 4 17.11 7.37 14.90
C GLN A 4 18.42 7.45 14.13
N THR A 5 19.17 8.55 14.29
CA THR A 5 20.53 8.69 13.73
C THR A 5 21.45 7.58 14.23
N GLY A 6 21.40 7.23 15.52
CA GLY A 6 22.19 6.11 16.06
C GLY A 6 21.86 4.74 15.46
N LYS A 7 20.56 4.46 15.24
CA LYS A 7 20.11 3.21 14.62
C LYS A 7 20.49 3.11 13.14
N LEU A 8 20.42 4.23 12.42
CA LEU A 8 20.81 4.29 11.02
C LEU A 8 22.32 3.99 10.88
N ILE A 9 23.16 4.60 11.72
CA ILE A 9 24.61 4.34 11.69
C ILE A 9 24.94 2.87 12.01
N ALA A 10 24.27 2.28 13.00
CA ALA A 10 24.47 0.86 13.33
C ALA A 10 24.11 -0.06 12.15
N ARG A 11 22.97 0.19 11.49
CA ARG A 11 22.54 -0.61 10.32
C ARG A 11 23.43 -0.43 9.11
N ILE A 12 23.92 0.79 8.87
CA ILE A 12 24.90 1.07 7.84
C ILE A 12 26.18 0.26 8.12
N ALA A 13 26.67 0.26 9.37
CA ALA A 13 27.87 -0.49 9.74
C ALA A 13 27.70 -2.02 9.65
N GLU A 14 26.51 -2.54 9.96
CA GLU A 14 26.21 -3.97 9.93
C GLU A 14 25.94 -4.53 8.52
N ASN A 15 25.46 -3.69 7.59
CA ASN A 15 25.03 -4.12 6.25
C ASN A 15 25.85 -3.48 5.13
N LEU A 16 26.88 -2.69 5.47
CA LEU A 16 27.82 -2.23 4.46
C LEU A 16 28.50 -3.46 3.86
N PRO A 17 28.45 -3.67 2.54
CA PRO A 17 29.37 -4.60 1.91
C PRO A 17 30.80 -4.18 2.26
N SER A 18 31.76 -5.12 2.22
CA SER A 18 33.17 -4.73 2.24
C SER A 18 33.35 -3.64 1.18
N MET A 19 33.98 -2.52 1.54
CA MET A 19 34.23 -1.39 0.62
C MET A 19 35.31 -1.77 -0.40
N GLU A 20 35.14 -2.90 -1.04
CA GLU A 20 35.94 -3.37 -2.15
C GLU A 20 35.58 -2.56 -3.38
N GLY A 21 36.61 -2.24 -4.17
CA GLY A 21 36.54 -1.31 -5.30
C GLY A 21 35.34 -1.49 -6.24
N PRO A 22 34.90 -2.71 -6.60
CA PRO A 22 33.83 -2.89 -7.59
C PRO A 22 32.46 -2.34 -7.16
N VAL A 23 32.07 -2.54 -5.89
CA VAL A 23 30.76 -2.09 -5.38
C VAL A 23 30.75 -0.57 -5.21
N MET A 24 31.85 -0.01 -4.72
CA MET A 24 32.04 1.44 -4.64
C MET A 24 32.00 2.09 -6.02
N GLN A 25 32.62 1.46 -7.02
CA GLN A 25 32.65 2.00 -8.37
C GLN A 25 31.29 1.94 -9.04
N GLU A 26 30.53 0.87 -8.82
CA GLU A 26 29.14 0.79 -9.28
C GLU A 26 28.26 1.89 -8.65
N TRP A 27 28.48 2.25 -7.39
CA TRP A 27 27.75 3.34 -6.74
C TRP A 27 28.18 4.74 -7.21
N ILE A 28 29.45 4.89 -7.61
CA ILE A 28 29.97 6.13 -8.20
C ILE A 28 29.42 6.30 -9.62
N GLU A 29 29.36 5.22 -10.39
CA GLU A 29 28.86 5.21 -11.77
C GLU A 29 27.32 5.29 -11.83
N ASP A 30 26.63 4.76 -10.83
CA ASP A 30 25.16 4.78 -10.72
C ASP A 30 24.67 5.24 -9.32
N PRO A 31 24.54 6.57 -9.11
CA PRO A 31 24.05 7.13 -7.86
C PRO A 31 22.64 6.66 -7.45
N MET A 32 21.82 6.18 -8.40
CA MET A 32 20.47 5.69 -8.11
C MET A 32 20.51 4.35 -7.38
N ARG A 33 21.51 3.50 -7.64
CA ARG A 33 21.71 2.25 -6.88
C ARG A 33 22.13 2.51 -5.45
N LEU A 34 23.03 3.47 -5.24
CA LEU A 34 23.39 3.91 -3.90
C LEU A 34 22.16 4.45 -3.16
N GLN A 35 21.35 5.27 -3.84
CA GLN A 35 20.11 5.78 -3.27
C GLN A 35 19.13 4.65 -2.90
N GLY A 36 18.93 3.66 -3.77
CA GLY A 36 18.08 2.50 -3.49
C GLY A 36 18.56 1.67 -2.30
N PHE A 37 19.88 1.43 -2.21
CA PHE A 37 20.50 0.74 -1.08
C PHE A 37 20.30 1.51 0.24
N LEU A 38 20.60 2.82 0.25
CA LEU A 38 20.42 3.68 1.44
C LEU A 38 18.94 3.78 1.86
N SER A 39 18.01 3.83 0.90
CA SER A 39 16.57 3.79 1.15
C SER A 39 16.12 2.47 1.78
N GLY A 40 16.70 1.34 1.36
CA GLY A 40 16.46 0.03 1.98
C GLY A 40 16.95 -0.05 3.44
N LEU A 41 18.10 0.56 3.75
CA LEU A 41 18.70 0.57 5.10
C LEU A 41 17.96 1.46 6.11
N GLN A 42 17.27 2.49 5.63
CA GLN A 42 16.50 3.38 6.50
C GLN A 42 15.35 2.66 7.20
N GLY A 43 14.93 1.47 6.73
CA GLY A 43 13.89 0.65 7.34
C GLY A 43 12.59 1.42 7.45
N SER A 44 11.78 1.36 6.39
CA SER A 44 10.41 1.88 6.31
C SER A 44 10.18 3.08 7.21
N THR A 45 10.74 4.24 6.84
CA THR A 45 10.17 5.51 7.29
C THR A 45 8.66 5.38 7.08
N PRO A 46 7.83 5.55 8.13
CA PRO A 46 6.39 5.52 7.95
C PRO A 46 6.07 6.47 6.81
N ASP A 47 5.44 5.94 5.77
CA ASP A 47 5.03 6.74 4.63
C ASP A 47 4.32 7.99 5.18
N PRO A 48 4.87 9.20 4.95
CA PRO A 48 4.38 10.41 5.60
C PRO A 48 2.91 10.69 5.23
N PHE A 49 2.43 10.10 4.13
CA PHE A 49 1.04 10.14 3.74
C PHE A 49 0.16 9.26 4.62
N PHE A 50 0.57 8.06 5.01
CA PHE A 50 -0.27 7.14 5.79
C PHE A 50 -0.15 7.35 7.30
N LYS A 51 -0.51 8.54 7.75
CA LYS A 51 -0.69 8.86 9.17
C LYS A 51 -2.12 9.27 9.47
N THR A 52 -2.67 8.76 10.57
CA THR A 52 -3.99 9.19 11.05
C THR A 52 -3.98 10.69 11.32
N ARG A 53 -4.92 11.41 10.69
CA ARG A 53 -5.08 12.87 10.76
C ARG A 53 -6.53 13.26 10.47
N LYS A 54 -6.84 14.56 10.47
CA LYS A 54 -8.11 15.05 9.95
C LYS A 54 -8.26 14.61 8.48
N GLY A 55 -9.38 13.97 8.15
CA GLY A 55 -9.67 13.46 6.80
C GLY A 55 -9.16 12.05 6.49
N LEU A 56 -8.29 11.46 7.32
CA LEU A 56 -7.76 10.11 7.10
C LEU A 56 -7.50 9.37 8.41
N TYR A 57 -8.08 8.18 8.55
CA TYR A 57 -7.73 7.20 9.56
C TYR A 57 -7.01 6.02 8.89
N VAL A 58 -5.88 5.60 9.47
CA VAL A 58 -5.10 4.45 9.02
C VAL A 58 -4.94 3.49 10.20
N SER A 59 -5.31 2.23 10.00
CA SER A 59 -5.13 1.18 11.00
C SER A 59 -3.65 0.83 11.20
N GLU A 60 -3.29 0.36 12.40
CA GLU A 60 -1.93 -0.13 12.64
C GLU A 60 -1.55 -1.32 11.76
N GLY A 61 -2.50 -2.20 11.45
CA GLY A 61 -2.24 -3.35 10.58
C GLY A 61 -1.79 -2.95 9.18
N PHE A 62 -2.37 -1.89 8.62
CA PHE A 62 -1.94 -1.34 7.33
C PHE A 62 -0.52 -0.77 7.40
N LEU A 63 -0.18 -0.08 8.49
CA LEU A 63 1.16 0.49 8.67
C LEU A 63 2.25 -0.58 8.80
N ARG A 64 1.89 -1.80 9.24
CA ARG A 64 2.81 -2.94 9.39
C ARG A 64 3.01 -3.75 8.11
N LEU A 65 2.36 -3.39 7.00
CA LEU A 65 2.60 -4.05 5.72
C LEU A 65 4.07 -3.91 5.31
N VAL A 66 4.71 -5.05 5.06
CA VAL A 66 6.11 -5.14 4.58
C VAL A 66 6.19 -4.48 3.21
N VAL A 67 7.07 -3.50 3.06
CA VAL A 67 7.24 -2.76 1.80
C VAL A 67 8.15 -3.55 0.88
N THR A 68 7.60 -4.02 -0.24
CA THR A 68 8.30 -4.68 -1.33
C THR A 68 8.40 -3.70 -2.50
N PRO A 69 9.62 -3.33 -2.94
CA PRO A 69 9.79 -2.41 -4.05
C PRO A 69 9.13 -2.93 -5.32
N THR A 70 8.30 -2.13 -5.98
CA THR A 70 7.67 -2.54 -7.25
C THR A 70 7.25 -1.36 -8.11
N THR A 71 7.10 -1.60 -9.41
CA THR A 71 6.51 -0.61 -10.32
C THR A 71 4.99 -0.73 -10.26
N PRO A 72 4.24 0.36 -9.94
CA PRO A 72 2.80 0.30 -9.87
C PRO A 72 2.17 -0.02 -11.23
N ARG A 73 1.35 -1.08 -11.29
CA ARG A 73 0.59 -1.42 -12.50
C ARG A 73 -0.62 -0.52 -12.63
N ARG A 74 -1.26 -0.54 -13.80
CA ARG A 74 -2.53 0.16 -14.00
C ARG A 74 -3.60 -0.47 -13.10
N LEU A 75 -4.52 0.30 -12.56
CA LEU A 75 -5.65 -0.23 -11.80
C LEU A 75 -6.81 -0.64 -12.71
N GLN A 76 -7.51 -1.67 -12.28
CA GLN A 76 -8.85 -2.04 -12.74
C GLN A 76 -9.73 -2.37 -11.54
N HIS A 77 -11.05 -2.37 -11.75
CA HIS A 77 -12.01 -2.70 -10.70
C HIS A 77 -13.31 -3.25 -11.28
N PHE A 78 -14.10 -3.88 -10.43
CA PHE A 78 -15.50 -4.17 -10.67
C PHE A 78 -16.34 -3.92 -9.43
N ASP A 79 -17.63 -3.68 -9.63
CA ASP A 79 -18.62 -3.50 -8.56
C ASP A 79 -19.29 -4.83 -8.21
N LEU A 80 -19.43 -5.09 -6.91
CA LEU A 80 -20.13 -6.25 -6.38
C LEU A 80 -21.63 -6.02 -6.52
N GLU A 81 -22.25 -6.61 -7.54
CA GLU A 81 -23.71 -6.53 -7.77
C GLU A 81 -24.52 -7.28 -6.71
N ILE A 82 -23.92 -8.32 -6.13
CA ILE A 82 -24.44 -9.11 -5.01
C ILE A 82 -23.36 -9.19 -3.92
N GLY A 83 -23.73 -9.58 -2.70
CA GLY A 83 -22.71 -9.82 -1.69
C GLY A 83 -21.85 -11.03 -2.02
N MET A 84 -20.56 -10.94 -1.70
CA MET A 84 -19.56 -11.95 -2.05
C MET A 84 -18.53 -12.09 -0.93
N ASN A 85 -18.07 -13.30 -0.66
CA ASN A 85 -16.93 -13.55 0.23
C ASN A 85 -15.59 -13.34 -0.51
N ASP A 86 -14.48 -13.35 0.24
CA ASP A 86 -13.15 -13.13 -0.32
C ASP A 86 -12.79 -14.12 -1.44
N ALA A 87 -13.10 -15.41 -1.27
CA ALA A 87 -12.76 -16.43 -2.25
C ALA A 87 -13.48 -16.21 -3.59
N GLU A 88 -14.75 -15.82 -3.53
CA GLU A 88 -15.55 -15.49 -4.72
C GLU A 88 -15.02 -14.23 -5.43
N ILE A 89 -14.62 -13.21 -4.66
CA ILE A 89 -14.04 -11.98 -5.22
C ILE A 89 -12.69 -12.27 -5.89
N GLU A 90 -11.80 -12.97 -5.20
CA GLU A 90 -10.48 -13.35 -5.73
C GLU A 90 -10.61 -14.20 -7.00
N GLN A 91 -11.56 -15.17 -7.02
CA GLN A 91 -11.85 -15.95 -8.22
C GLN A 91 -12.26 -15.07 -9.40
N ARG A 92 -13.06 -14.03 -9.16
CA ARG A 92 -13.52 -13.10 -10.20
C ARG A 92 -12.45 -12.12 -10.65
N LEU A 93 -11.57 -11.68 -9.75
CA LEU A 93 -10.42 -10.83 -10.09
C LEU A 93 -9.39 -11.59 -10.95
N GLY A 94 -9.33 -12.92 -10.82
CA GLY A 94 -8.45 -13.78 -11.61
C GLY A 94 -7.01 -13.76 -11.12
N GLU A 95 -6.12 -14.33 -11.93
CA GLU A 95 -4.69 -14.41 -11.59
C GLU A 95 -4.05 -13.01 -11.56
N ASN A 96 -3.07 -12.81 -10.67
CA ASN A 96 -2.34 -11.55 -10.46
C ASN A 96 -3.14 -10.39 -9.85
N HIS A 97 -4.27 -10.67 -9.20
CA HIS A 97 -5.08 -9.67 -8.50
C HIS A 97 -4.42 -9.07 -7.25
N LEU A 98 -3.36 -9.70 -6.75
CA LEU A 98 -2.64 -9.27 -5.56
C LEU A 98 -1.78 -8.04 -5.84
N PHE A 99 -1.93 -7.04 -4.98
CA PHE A 99 -1.03 -5.91 -4.90
C PHE A 99 0.19 -6.24 -4.06
N GLU A 100 1.34 -5.79 -4.54
CA GLU A 100 2.50 -5.59 -3.68
C GLU A 100 2.27 -4.37 -2.78
N SER A 101 2.85 -4.36 -1.57
CA SER A 101 2.52 -3.35 -0.56
C SER A 101 2.88 -1.92 -0.98
N GLU A 102 3.97 -1.73 -1.74
CA GLU A 102 4.36 -0.40 -2.22
C GLU A 102 3.42 0.10 -3.33
N GLU A 103 3.09 -0.76 -4.29
CA GLU A 103 2.11 -0.48 -5.35
C GLU A 103 0.75 -0.11 -4.75
N LEU A 104 0.28 -0.85 -3.75
CA LEU A 104 -0.96 -0.54 -3.06
C LEU A 104 -0.91 0.84 -2.39
N LYS A 105 0.17 1.15 -1.66
CA LYS A 105 0.34 2.45 -0.99
C LYS A 105 0.34 3.59 -2.00
N PHE A 106 1.08 3.44 -3.10
CA PHE A 106 1.10 4.41 -4.19
C PHE A 106 -0.31 4.68 -4.75
N HIS A 107 -1.07 3.63 -5.03
CA HIS A 107 -2.44 3.76 -5.53
C HIS A 107 -3.36 4.43 -4.52
N LEU A 108 -3.33 4.00 -3.26
CA LEU A 108 -4.18 4.57 -2.21
C LEU A 108 -3.85 6.04 -1.95
N GLU A 109 -2.57 6.43 -1.95
CA GLU A 109 -2.16 7.83 -1.82
C GLU A 109 -2.74 8.67 -2.95
N ARG A 110 -2.56 8.24 -4.20
CA ARG A 110 -3.09 8.93 -5.39
C ARG A 110 -4.61 9.07 -5.31
N LEU A 111 -5.32 7.98 -5.02
CA LEU A 111 -6.78 7.93 -5.00
C LEU A 111 -7.37 8.80 -3.88
N ILE A 112 -6.83 8.70 -2.66
CA ILE A 112 -7.29 9.48 -1.51
C ILE A 112 -6.97 10.97 -1.70
N SER A 113 -5.81 11.29 -2.27
CA SER A 113 -5.42 12.68 -2.56
C SER A 113 -6.31 13.33 -3.61
N ALA A 114 -6.86 12.55 -4.54
CA ALA A 114 -7.84 13.02 -5.52
C ALA A 114 -9.24 13.24 -4.93
N GLN A 115 -9.54 12.63 -3.77
CA GLN A 115 -10.85 12.70 -3.11
C GLN A 115 -10.71 13.09 -1.62
N PRO A 116 -10.01 14.19 -1.27
CA PRO A 116 -9.59 14.47 0.12
C PRO A 116 -10.76 14.63 1.12
N ASN A 117 -11.96 14.97 0.65
CA ASN A 117 -13.18 15.12 1.46
C ASN A 117 -14.29 14.15 1.05
N GLY A 118 -13.93 13.03 0.43
CA GLY A 118 -14.90 12.05 -0.05
C GLY A 118 -15.72 12.58 -1.21
N GLU A 119 -15.11 13.38 -2.09
CA GLU A 119 -15.70 13.79 -3.35
C GLU A 119 -15.90 12.58 -4.27
N LYS A 120 -16.74 12.73 -5.30
CA LYS A 120 -16.94 11.68 -6.31
C LYS A 120 -15.63 11.41 -7.06
N GLY A 121 -15.28 10.15 -7.21
CA GLY A 121 -14.09 9.73 -7.96
C GLY A 121 -14.04 8.22 -8.16
N GLU A 122 -12.84 7.67 -8.24
CA GLU A 122 -12.61 6.25 -8.49
C GLU A 122 -12.90 5.39 -7.25
N LEU A 123 -12.60 5.89 -6.04
CA LEU A 123 -13.02 5.28 -4.78
C LEU A 123 -14.51 5.59 -4.50
N LEU A 124 -15.25 4.57 -4.06
CA LEU A 124 -16.59 4.72 -3.51
C LEU A 124 -16.56 5.60 -2.26
N ASN A 125 -17.45 6.59 -2.20
CA ASN A 125 -17.55 7.60 -1.15
C ASN A 125 -18.91 7.58 -0.41
N ASP A 126 -19.68 6.51 -0.58
CA ASP A 126 -21.05 6.32 -0.07
C ASP A 126 -21.11 5.41 1.18
N GLY A 127 -19.97 4.93 1.64
CA GLY A 127 -19.83 4.08 2.84
C GLY A 127 -19.56 2.61 2.52
N PHE A 128 -19.74 2.20 1.27
CA PHE A 128 -19.38 0.85 0.83
C PHE A 128 -17.86 0.64 0.78
N ALA A 129 -17.45 -0.63 0.79
CA ALA A 129 -16.04 -0.97 0.83
C ALA A 129 -15.41 -0.83 -0.56
N ASN A 130 -14.20 -0.25 -0.59
CA ASN A 130 -13.24 -0.43 -1.66
C ASN A 130 -12.23 -1.48 -1.17
N ILE A 131 -12.13 -2.59 -1.89
CA ILE A 131 -11.47 -3.82 -1.45
C ILE A 131 -10.20 -4.03 -2.28
N PHE A 132 -9.08 -4.23 -1.61
CA PHE A 132 -7.77 -4.47 -2.22
C PHE A 132 -7.13 -5.69 -1.56
N TYR A 133 -6.55 -6.60 -2.33
CA TYR A 133 -5.91 -7.81 -1.79
C TYR A 133 -4.38 -7.70 -1.84
N THR A 134 -3.72 -8.04 -0.75
CA THR A 134 -2.27 -8.30 -0.71
C THR A 134 -2.04 -9.76 -0.36
N SER A 135 -0.83 -10.28 -0.55
CA SER A 135 -0.52 -11.68 -0.21
C SER A 135 -0.82 -12.08 1.25
N SER A 136 -0.91 -11.11 2.16
CA SER A 136 -1.10 -11.38 3.60
C SER A 136 -2.49 -11.01 4.14
N CYS A 137 -3.23 -10.10 3.49
CA CYS A 137 -4.49 -9.61 4.04
C CYS A 137 -5.40 -8.96 2.98
N VAL A 138 -6.57 -8.51 3.44
CA VAL A 138 -7.47 -7.64 2.69
C VAL A 138 -7.34 -6.23 3.24
N VAL A 139 -7.19 -5.24 2.37
CA VAL A 139 -7.24 -3.82 2.73
C VAL A 139 -8.60 -3.27 2.32
N ARG A 140 -9.34 -2.81 3.33
CA ARG A 140 -10.64 -2.15 3.18
C ARG A 140 -10.46 -0.64 3.27
N VAL A 141 -10.86 0.07 2.22
CA VAL A 141 -10.91 1.53 2.19
C VAL A 141 -12.36 2.00 2.06
N HIS A 142 -12.81 2.90 2.93
CA HIS A 142 -14.15 3.47 2.83
C HIS A 142 -14.21 4.90 3.36
N TRP A 143 -15.15 5.68 2.83
CA TRP A 143 -15.47 7.02 3.33
C TRP A 143 -16.53 6.94 4.42
N LEU A 144 -16.26 7.54 5.58
CA LEU A 144 -17.26 7.68 6.63
C LEU A 144 -17.75 9.12 6.69
N ARG A 145 -18.96 9.35 6.15
CA ARG A 145 -19.56 10.69 6.00
C ARG A 145 -19.65 11.44 7.33
N ASP A 146 -20.10 10.77 8.39
CA ASP A 146 -20.30 11.39 9.71
C ASP A 146 -19.00 11.90 10.33
N ARG A 147 -17.89 11.19 10.08
CA ARG A 147 -16.56 11.56 10.58
C ARG A 147 -15.72 12.34 9.56
N ARG A 148 -16.28 12.58 8.36
CA ARG A 148 -15.66 13.23 7.21
C ARG A 148 -14.21 12.77 7.00
N ARG A 149 -14.01 11.45 6.89
CA ARG A 149 -12.68 10.88 6.69
C ARG A 149 -12.71 9.54 5.96
N TRP A 150 -11.61 9.27 5.26
CA TRP A 150 -11.27 7.94 4.76
C TRP A 150 -10.79 7.05 5.90
N PHE A 151 -11.12 5.78 5.82
CA PHE A 151 -10.61 4.73 6.70
C PHE A 151 -9.87 3.70 5.87
N VAL A 152 -8.61 3.44 6.22
CA VAL A 152 -7.77 2.40 5.61
C VAL A 152 -7.50 1.32 6.66
N ASN A 153 -8.17 0.17 6.53
CA ASN A 153 -8.13 -0.93 7.49
C ASN A 153 -7.61 -2.22 6.85
N THR A 154 -6.89 -3.03 7.61
CA THR A 154 -6.57 -4.42 7.22
C THR A 154 -7.50 -5.41 7.90
N TRP A 155 -7.92 -6.43 7.16
CA TRP A 155 -8.76 -7.53 7.62
C TRP A 155 -8.12 -8.86 7.23
N GLN A 156 -8.38 -9.91 8.02
CA GLN A 156 -8.03 -11.26 7.61
C GLN A 156 -9.00 -11.74 6.53
N ARG A 157 -8.52 -12.65 5.67
CA ARG A 157 -9.33 -13.33 4.65
C ARG A 157 -10.18 -14.44 5.27
N VAL A 158 -11.05 -14.04 6.18
CA VAL A 158 -12.03 -14.94 6.77
C VAL A 158 -13.29 -14.78 5.94
N GLY A 159 -13.91 -15.88 5.51
CA GLY A 159 -15.00 -15.92 4.52
C GLY A 159 -16.32 -15.25 4.92
N LEU A 160 -16.26 -14.12 5.60
CA LEU A 160 -17.36 -13.19 5.80
C LEU A 160 -17.66 -12.48 4.49
N GLU A 161 -18.94 -12.16 4.30
CA GLU A 161 -19.45 -11.59 3.06
C GLU A 161 -19.28 -10.07 3.05
N TRP A 162 -18.74 -9.55 1.94
CA TRP A 162 -18.76 -8.14 1.60
C TRP A 162 -20.10 -7.78 1.01
N LEU A 163 -20.64 -6.62 1.39
CA LEU A 163 -21.97 -6.18 0.95
C LEU A 163 -22.00 -5.85 -0.55
N ALA A 164 -23.12 -6.17 -1.20
CA ALA A 164 -23.46 -5.64 -2.52
C ALA A 164 -23.34 -4.11 -2.54
N GLY A 165 -22.80 -3.56 -3.62
CA GLY A 165 -22.43 -2.16 -3.76
C GLY A 165 -20.97 -1.84 -3.41
N SER A 166 -20.23 -2.79 -2.83
CA SER A 166 -18.77 -2.66 -2.66
C SER A 166 -18.03 -2.75 -4.00
N ARG A 167 -16.79 -2.29 -4.05
CA ARG A 167 -15.92 -2.32 -5.24
C ARG A 167 -14.63 -3.05 -4.95
N ALA A 168 -14.28 -4.02 -5.79
CA ALA A 168 -13.01 -4.73 -5.70
C ALA A 168 -12.03 -4.21 -6.75
N PHE A 169 -10.80 -3.90 -6.33
CA PHE A 169 -9.73 -3.41 -7.18
C PHE A 169 -8.68 -4.50 -7.39
N SER A 170 -8.05 -4.51 -8.56
CA SER A 170 -6.86 -5.29 -8.85
C SER A 170 -5.89 -4.51 -9.73
N PRO A 171 -4.60 -4.90 -9.74
CA PRO A 171 -3.71 -4.57 -10.83
C PRO A 171 -4.28 -5.11 -12.15
N ALA A 172 -4.23 -4.29 -13.20
CA ALA A 172 -4.49 -4.73 -14.56
C ALA A 172 -3.36 -5.63 -15.01
N THR A 173 -3.72 -6.73 -15.67
CA THR A 173 -2.76 -7.59 -16.35
C THR A 173 -2.09 -6.79 -17.46
N ALA A 174 -0.77 -6.93 -17.62
CA ALA A 174 -0.11 -6.42 -18.82
C ALA A 174 -0.74 -7.13 -20.03
N ALA A 175 -1.27 -6.34 -20.96
CA ALA A 175 -1.86 -6.83 -22.20
C ALA A 175 -0.77 -7.37 -23.15
#